data_AF-A0A8T4N6Q0-F1
#
_entry.id   AF-A0A8T4N6Q0-F1
#
_cell.length_a   1.000
_cell.length_b   1.000
_cell.length_c   1.000
_cell.angle_alpha   90.00
_cell.angle_beta   90.00
_cell.angle_gamma   90.00
#
_symmetry.space_group_name_H-M   'P 1'
#
loop_
_entity.id
_entity.type
_entity.pdbx_description
1 polymer ?
#
loop_
_entity_poly.entity_id
_entity_poly.type
_entity_poly.pdbx_seq_one_letter_code
_entity_poly.pdbx_strand_id
1 'polypeptide(L)'
;MANKKQRIEVEEFKKEWRNLHQGFPRYLYSDRLEQVVPTQEVRDNLIKHGFLLKCIPTQDKNGTKHPYMLGPNSLSLISSWNTEDLSKRTLQLSKDTKFLTKVVIFLSFLSIAVSGVAIYLGLR
;
A
#
# COMPACT_ATOMS: atom_id res chain seq x y z
N MET A 1 -21.06 7.25 15.44
CA MET A 1 -19.80 6.95 16.17
C MET A 1 -19.15 5.60 15.78
N ALA A 2 -19.58 4.91 14.71
CA ALA A 2 -19.02 3.61 14.28
C ALA A 2 -17.70 3.67 13.47
N ASN A 3 -17.18 4.86 13.15
CA ASN A 3 -16.23 5.06 12.04
C ASN A 3 -14.75 4.82 12.41
N LYS A 4 -14.36 4.93 13.69
CA LYS A 4 -12.94 4.86 14.08
C LYS A 4 -12.44 3.44 14.32
N LYS A 5 -13.26 2.57 14.91
CA LYS A 5 -12.91 1.19 15.25
C LYS A 5 -12.83 0.30 13.99
N GLN A 6 -13.80 0.41 13.09
CA GLN A 6 -13.78 -0.27 11.78
C GLN A 6 -12.57 0.13 10.93
N ARG A 7 -12.15 1.40 10.95
CA ARG A 7 -10.96 1.84 10.20
C ARG A 7 -9.67 1.21 10.73
N ILE A 8 -9.55 0.99 12.03
CA ILE A 8 -8.38 0.35 12.64
C ILE A 8 -8.34 -1.13 12.24
N GLU A 9 -9.46 -1.83 12.33
CA GLU A 9 -9.57 -3.25 11.93
C GLU A 9 -9.25 -3.46 10.45
N VAL A 10 -9.68 -2.55 9.56
CA VAL A 10 -9.39 -2.64 8.12
C VAL A 10 -7.91 -2.38 7.81
N GLU A 11 -7.28 -1.41 8.48
CA GLU A 11 -5.86 -1.11 8.24
C GLU A 11 -4.94 -2.19 8.85
N GLU A 12 -5.31 -2.77 10.00
CA GLU A 12 -4.62 -3.93 10.56
C GLU A 12 -4.74 -5.14 9.63
N PHE A 13 -5.95 -5.44 9.13
CA PHE A 13 -6.17 -6.49 8.15
C PHE A 13 -5.35 -6.28 6.86
N LYS A 14 -5.35 -5.06 6.30
CA LYS A 14 -4.50 -4.72 5.14
C LYS A 14 -3.03 -4.95 5.41
N LYS A 15 -2.55 -4.59 6.60
CA LYS A 15 -1.15 -4.76 7.01
C LYS A 15 -0.78 -6.24 7.13
N GLU A 16 -1.62 -7.05 7.76
CA GLU A 16 -1.42 -8.49 7.86
C GLU A 16 -1.42 -9.16 6.49
N TRP A 17 -2.36 -8.80 5.62
CA TRP A 17 -2.42 -9.35 4.26
C TRP A 17 -1.25 -8.92 3.37
N ARG A 18 -0.76 -7.69 3.54
CA ARG A 18 0.47 -7.20 2.89
C ARG A 18 1.72 -7.90 3.42
N ASN A 19 1.80 -8.16 4.71
CA ASN A 19 2.89 -8.94 5.31
C ASN A 19 2.87 -10.39 4.78
N LEU A 20 1.68 -10.99 4.67
CA LEU A 20 1.45 -12.28 4.01
C LEU A 20 1.78 -12.27 2.51
N HIS A 21 1.79 -11.12 1.85
CA HIS A 21 2.25 -11.01 0.46
C HIS A 21 3.77 -10.84 0.37
N GLN A 22 4.35 -9.94 1.20
CA GLN A 22 5.79 -9.66 1.20
C GLN A 22 6.63 -10.86 1.66
N GLY A 23 6.11 -11.67 2.60
CA GLY A 23 6.82 -12.86 3.06
C GLY A 23 6.82 -14.02 2.07
N PHE A 24 6.08 -13.95 0.95
CA PHE A 24 5.68 -15.17 0.22
C PHE A 24 5.50 -14.96 -1.29
N PRO A 25 6.58 -15.08 -2.09
CA PRO A 25 6.45 -15.06 -3.55
C PRO A 25 5.78 -16.32 -4.15
N ARG A 26 5.58 -17.41 -3.38
CA ARG A 26 5.03 -18.67 -3.92
C ARG A 26 4.08 -19.49 -3.03
N TYR A 27 4.36 -19.85 -1.77
CA TYR A 27 3.47 -20.75 -0.99
C TYR A 27 3.49 -20.47 0.53
N LEU A 28 2.39 -20.82 1.22
CA LEU A 28 2.14 -20.70 2.65
C LEU A 28 1.78 -22.07 3.23
N TYR A 29 2.54 -22.58 4.20
CA TYR A 29 2.17 -23.83 4.88
C TYR A 29 1.05 -23.59 5.90
N SER A 30 0.21 -24.61 6.13
CA SER A 30 -0.95 -24.61 7.05
C SER A 30 -0.72 -23.85 8.35
N ASP A 31 0.43 -24.04 8.98
CA ASP A 31 0.72 -23.58 10.34
C ASP A 31 0.76 -22.05 10.46
N ARG A 32 1.24 -21.35 9.42
CA ARG A 32 1.23 -19.88 9.38
C ARG A 32 -0.11 -19.33 8.89
N LEU A 33 -0.80 -20.06 8.03
CA LEU A 33 -2.15 -19.68 7.61
C LEU A 33 -3.11 -19.78 8.79
N GLU A 34 -2.97 -20.77 9.65
CA GLU A 34 -3.74 -20.97 10.88
C GLU A 34 -3.59 -19.81 11.88
N GLN A 35 -2.47 -19.10 11.88
CA GLN A 35 -2.27 -17.93 12.74
C GLN A 35 -3.07 -16.71 12.27
N VAL A 36 -3.27 -16.55 10.95
CA VAL A 36 -3.96 -15.38 10.37
C VAL A 36 -5.44 -15.69 10.09
N VAL A 37 -5.73 -16.92 9.68
CA VAL A 37 -7.08 -17.41 9.42
C VAL A 37 -7.29 -18.69 10.24
N PRO A 38 -7.61 -18.55 11.54
CA PRO A 38 -7.69 -19.69 12.46
C PRO A 38 -8.88 -20.62 12.16
N THR A 39 -9.98 -20.08 11.65
CA THR A 39 -11.21 -20.83 11.44
C THR A 39 -11.20 -21.54 10.08
N GLN A 40 -11.44 -22.85 10.09
CA GLN A 40 -11.53 -23.67 8.87
C GLN A 40 -12.62 -23.17 7.91
N GLU A 41 -13.79 -22.79 8.43
CA GLU A 41 -14.89 -22.23 7.63
C GLU A 41 -14.49 -20.97 6.86
N VAL A 42 -13.70 -20.10 7.48
CA VAL A 42 -13.20 -18.87 6.84
C VAL A 42 -12.19 -19.23 5.75
N ARG A 43 -11.32 -20.21 5.99
CA ARG A 43 -10.38 -20.71 4.97
C ARG A 43 -11.13 -21.29 3.77
N ASP A 44 -12.14 -22.12 4.01
CA ASP A 44 -12.94 -22.74 2.95
C ASP A 44 -13.69 -21.68 2.14
N ASN A 45 -14.23 -20.64 2.79
CA ASN A 45 -14.82 -19.49 2.11
C ASN A 45 -13.79 -18.71 1.28
N LEU A 46 -12.60 -18.44 1.82
CA LEU A 46 -11.54 -17.76 1.08
C LEU A 46 -11.08 -18.58 -0.14
N ILE A 47 -11.06 -19.90 -0.04
CA ILE A 47 -10.78 -20.79 -1.17
C ILE A 47 -11.90 -20.73 -2.20
N LYS A 48 -13.15 -20.87 -1.76
CA LYS A 48 -14.36 -20.80 -2.60
C LYS A 48 -14.42 -19.50 -3.40
N HIS A 49 -14.01 -18.39 -2.78
CA HIS A 49 -14.01 -17.07 -3.41
C HIS A 49 -12.69 -16.70 -4.09
N GLY A 50 -11.74 -17.63 -4.24
CA GLY A 50 -10.50 -17.41 -5.01
C GLY A 50 -9.50 -16.43 -4.36
N PHE A 51 -9.62 -16.21 -3.05
CA PHE A 51 -8.65 -15.46 -2.24
C PHE A 51 -7.48 -16.34 -1.80
N LEU A 52 -7.74 -17.63 -1.59
CA LEU A 52 -6.74 -18.65 -1.31
C LEU A 52 -6.85 -19.78 -2.33
N LEU A 53 -5.73 -20.44 -2.61
CA LEU A 53 -5.66 -21.63 -3.43
C LEU A 53 -5.03 -22.74 -2.60
N LYS A 54 -5.65 -23.92 -2.59
CA LYS A 54 -5.06 -25.10 -1.95
C LYS A 54 -4.11 -25.77 -2.95
N CYS A 55 -2.84 -25.88 -2.59
CA CYS A 55 -1.83 -26.50 -3.44
C CYS A 55 -1.70 -28.00 -3.14
N ILE A 56 -1.01 -28.71 -4.04
CA ILE A 56 -0.77 -30.15 -3.90
C ILE A 56 0.03 -30.38 -2.61
N PRO A 57 -0.40 -31.31 -1.74
CA PRO A 57 0.34 -31.63 -0.52
C PRO A 57 1.74 -32.14 -0.87
N THR A 58 2.73 -31.64 -0.14
CA THR A 58 4.13 -32.07 -0.26
C THR A 58 4.51 -32.85 0.98
N GLN A 59 5.13 -34.02 0.77
CA GLN A 59 5.77 -34.76 1.86
C GLN A 59 7.15 -34.16 2.14
N ASP A 60 7.37 -33.78 3.39
CA ASP A 60 8.67 -33.39 3.92
C ASP A 60 9.09 -34.40 5.00
N LYS A 61 10.36 -34.34 5.43
CA LYS A 61 10.93 -35.17 6.50
C LYS A 61 10.16 -35.06 7.83
N ASN A 62 9.35 -34.01 7.99
CA ASN A 62 8.53 -33.75 9.18
C ASN A 62 7.03 -34.07 9.00
N GLY A 63 6.63 -34.70 7.89
CA GLY A 63 5.24 -35.09 7.62
C GLY A 63 4.63 -34.44 6.37
N THR A 64 3.33 -34.68 6.17
CA THR A 64 2.56 -34.12 5.04
C THR A 64 2.23 -32.66 5.31
N LYS A 65 2.74 -31.75 4.48
CA LYS A 65 2.42 -30.33 4.54
C LYS A 65 1.36 -29.98 3.50
N HIS A 66 0.41 -29.12 3.89
CA HIS A 66 -0.61 -28.58 2.99
C HIS A 66 -0.28 -27.13 2.64
N PRO A 67 0.42 -26.89 1.52
CA PRO A 67 0.68 -25.53 1.07
C PRO A 67 -0.59 -24.88 0.54
N TYR A 68 -0.72 -23.59 0.79
CA TYR A 68 -1.72 -22.68 0.28
C TYR A 68 -1.03 -21.54 -0.48
N MET A 69 -1.73 -20.99 -1.46
CA MET A 69 -1.29 -19.86 -2.24
C MET A 69 -2.28 -18.71 -2.10
N LEU A 70 -1.79 -17.48 -2.21
CA LEU A 70 -2.68 -16.35 -2.44
C LEU A 70 -3.32 -16.52 -3.82
N GLY A 71 -4.64 -16.52 -3.85
CA GLY A 71 -5.40 -16.57 -5.09
C GLY A 71 -5.41 -15.22 -5.82
N PRO A 72 -5.90 -15.20 -7.07
CA PRO A 72 -5.91 -14.00 -7.91
C PRO A 72 -6.65 -12.83 -7.29
N ASN A 73 -7.71 -13.09 -6.51
CA ASN A 73 -8.48 -12.02 -5.87
C ASN A 73 -7.69 -11.32 -4.75
N SER A 74 -6.91 -12.09 -3.99
CA SER A 74 -6.00 -11.53 -2.98
C SER A 74 -4.94 -10.65 -3.63
N LEU A 75 -4.32 -11.12 -4.72
CA LEU A 75 -3.31 -10.36 -5.46
C LEU A 75 -3.89 -9.07 -6.06
N SER A 76 -5.10 -9.15 -6.61
CA SER A 76 -5.83 -7.99 -7.14
C SER A 76 -6.12 -6.95 -6.05
N LEU A 77 -6.55 -7.39 -4.86
CA LEU A 77 -6.79 -6.50 -3.72
C LEU A 77 -5.51 -5.81 -3.25
N ILE A 78 -4.42 -6.55 -3.11
CA ILE A 78 -3.12 -6.00 -2.72
C ILE A 78 -2.63 -4.98 -3.75
N SER A 79 -2.76 -5.32 -5.04
CA SER A 79 -2.43 -4.39 -6.14
C SER A 79 -3.27 -3.12 -6.05
N SER A 80 -4.58 -3.25 -5.84
CA SER A 80 -5.50 -2.11 -5.71
C SER A 80 -5.10 -1.19 -4.56
N TRP A 81 -4.77 -1.74 -3.38
CA TRP A 81 -4.30 -0.94 -2.25
C TRP A 81 -2.96 -0.25 -2.52
N ASN A 82 -2.04 -0.92 -3.22
CA ASN A 82 -0.77 -0.32 -3.60
C ASN A 82 -0.96 0.84 -4.57
N THR A 83 -1.87 0.68 -5.55
CA THR A 83 -2.25 1.75 -6.48
C THR A 83 -2.91 2.92 -5.75
N GLU A 84 -3.76 2.65 -4.75
CA GLU A 84 -4.38 3.70 -3.93
C GLU A 84 -3.32 4.50 -3.15
N ASP A 85 -2.38 3.82 -2.49
CA ASP A 85 -1.30 4.48 -1.75
C ASP A 85 -0.37 5.27 -2.67
N LEU A 86 -0.06 4.73 -3.84
CA LEU A 86 0.69 5.44 -4.88
C LEU A 86 -0.06 6.70 -5.32
N SER A 87 -1.36 6.59 -5.62
CA SER A 87 -2.19 7.72 -6.04
C SER A 87 -2.21 8.84 -4.98
N LYS A 88 -2.34 8.48 -3.69
CA LYS A 88 -2.26 9.45 -2.58
C LYS A 88 -0.91 10.16 -2.53
N ARG A 89 0.20 9.42 -2.67
CA ARG A 89 1.55 9.99 -2.68
C ARG A 89 1.77 10.90 -3.88
N THR A 90 1.35 10.47 -5.07
CA THR A 90 1.43 11.26 -6.31
C THR A 90 0.63 12.55 -6.19
N LEU A 91 -0.56 12.49 -5.60
CA LEU A 91 -1.38 13.68 -5.34
C LEU A 91 -0.67 14.66 -4.39
N GLN A 92 -0.05 14.15 -3.33
CA GLN A 92 0.71 14.98 -2.39
C GLN A 92 1.90 15.65 -3.08
N LEU A 93 2.71 14.88 -3.83
CA LEU A 93 3.82 15.40 -4.64
C LEU A 93 3.36 16.47 -5.64
N SER A 94 2.21 16.28 -6.27
CA SER A 94 1.64 17.28 -7.19
C SER A 94 1.29 18.59 -6.47
N LYS A 95 0.73 18.52 -5.25
CA LYS A 95 0.45 19.70 -4.43
C LYS A 95 1.73 20.41 -4.02
N ASP A 96 2.74 19.67 -3.58
CA ASP A 96 4.02 20.23 -3.14
C ASP A 96 4.75 20.89 -4.32
N THR A 97 4.71 20.28 -5.50
CA THR A 97 5.27 20.85 -6.72
C THR A 97 4.54 22.14 -7.10
N LYS A 98 3.20 22.16 -7.09
CA LYS A 98 2.42 23.37 -7.34
C LYS A 98 2.74 24.49 -6.36
N PHE A 99 2.92 24.15 -5.09
CA PHE A 99 3.31 25.12 -4.06
C PHE A 99 4.71 25.69 -4.35
N LEU A 100 5.68 24.82 -4.61
CA LEU A 100 7.05 25.23 -4.94
C LEU A 100 7.09 26.12 -6.18
N THR A 101 6.35 25.77 -7.23
CA THR A 101 6.23 26.59 -8.45
C THR A 101 5.70 27.99 -8.14
N LYS A 102 4.67 28.10 -7.28
CA LYS A 102 4.16 29.42 -6.85
C LYS A 102 5.21 30.24 -6.09
N VAL A 103 5.96 29.59 -5.19
CA VAL A 103 7.04 30.25 -4.43
C VAL A 103 8.14 30.75 -5.37
N VAL A 104 8.59 29.93 -6.31
CA VAL A 104 9.62 30.31 -7.29
C VAL A 104 9.16 31.50 -8.13
N ILE A 105 7.93 31.44 -8.67
CA ILE A 105 7.36 32.55 -9.44
C ILE A 105 7.32 33.84 -8.60
N PHE A 106 6.83 33.75 -7.37
CA PHE A 106 6.77 34.89 -6.46
C PHE A 106 8.14 35.50 -6.17
N LEU A 107 9.14 34.65 -5.89
CA LEU A 107 10.52 35.09 -5.67
C LEU A 107 11.13 35.73 -6.92
N SER A 108 10.86 35.19 -8.11
CA SER A 108 11.27 35.79 -9.38
C SER A 108 10.67 37.19 -9.55
N PHE A 109 9.38 37.36 -9.28
CA PHE A 109 8.74 38.68 -9.31
C PHE A 109 9.33 39.64 -8.29
N LEU A 110 9.58 39.18 -7.06
CA LEU A 110 10.21 39.99 -6.01
C LEU A 110 11.62 40.44 -6.43
N SER A 111 12.42 39.53 -6.98
CA SER A 111 13.77 39.84 -7.48
C SER A 111 13.73 40.88 -8.58
N ILE A 112 12.82 40.76 -9.55
CA ILE A 112 12.67 41.73 -10.64
C ILE A 112 12.27 43.10 -10.09
N ALA A 113 11.34 43.15 -9.12
CA ALA A 113 10.91 44.39 -8.49
C ALA A 113 12.08 45.07 -7.74
N VAL A 114 12.86 44.31 -6.96
CA VAL A 114 14.03 44.84 -6.25
C VAL A 114 15.09 45.35 -7.22
N SER A 115 15.39 44.59 -8.29
CA SER A 115 16.32 45.04 -9.33
C SER A 115 15.83 46.30 -10.04
N GLY A 116 14.54 46.40 -10.35
CA GLY A 116 13.94 47.60 -10.95
C GLY A 116 14.06 48.83 -10.06
N VAL A 117 13.84 48.68 -8.75
CA VAL A 117 14.00 49.76 -7.76
C VAL A 117 15.47 50.17 -7.61
N ALA A 118 16.40 49.22 -7.58
CA ALA A 118 17.83 49.51 -7.49
C ALA A 118 18.34 50.30 -8.72
N ILE A 119 17.89 49.91 -9.92
CA ILE A 119 18.19 50.63 -11.16
C ILE A 119 17.58 52.05 -11.13
N TYR A 120 16.34 52.20 -10.67
CA TYR A 120 15.67 53.50 -10.57
C TYR A 120 16.36 54.46 -9.58
N LEU A 121 16.90 53.93 -8.46
CA LEU A 121 17.60 54.71 -7.44
C LEU A 121 19.08 54.97 -7.77
N GLY A 122 19.61 54.44 -8.88
CA GLY A 122 21.00 54.67 -9.30
C GLY A 122 22.05 54.03 -8.38
N LEU A 123 21.65 53.11 -7.51
CA LEU A 123 22.54 52.28 -6.69
C LEU A 123 23.17 51.23 -7.59
N ARG A 124 24.38 51.51 -8.10
CA ARG A 124 25.17 50.59 -8.91
C ARG A 124 26.38 50.08 -8.14
#